data_AF-A0A8J3YLB8-F1
#
_entry.id   AF-A0A8J3YLB8-F1
#
_cell.length_a   1.000
_cell.length_b   1.000
_cell.length_c   1.000
_cell.angle_alpha   90.00
_cell.angle_beta   90.00
_cell.angle_gamma   90.00
#
_symmetry.space_group_name_H-M   'P 1'
#
loop_
_entity.id
_entity.type
_entity.pdbx_description
1 polymer ?
#
loop_
_entity_poly.entity_id
_entity_poly.type
_entity_poly.pdbx_seq_one_letter_code
_entity_poly.pdbx_strand_id
1 'polypeptide(L)'
;MRAPLATVRRLIDDGWLLNAFFHGRPDALSYVDVDHADGVVGFQGHWWYRGEIAAAEGPSGQTILTYRVFNVATRAAWAVPLANRLFIGYDRSVRDGVTGLAEAVDAHVAGTA
;
A
#
# COMPACT_ATOMS: atom_id res chain seq x y z
N MET A 1 -9.78 9.90 3.64
CA MET A 1 -8.93 10.94 3.01
C MET A 1 -9.83 11.89 2.23
N ARG A 2 -9.32 13.08 1.86
CA ARG A 2 -10.10 14.13 1.19
C ARG A 2 -10.01 14.06 -0.33
N ALA A 3 -8.93 13.49 -0.87
CA ALA A 3 -8.76 13.32 -2.30
C ALA A 3 -9.94 12.54 -2.96
N PRO A 4 -10.45 12.99 -4.13
CA PRO A 4 -11.51 12.27 -4.84
C PRO A 4 -11.07 10.87 -5.28
N LEU A 5 -11.97 9.89 -5.19
CA LEU A 5 -11.67 8.48 -5.49
C LEU A 5 -11.07 8.28 -6.89
N ALA A 6 -11.64 8.93 -7.91
CA ALA A 6 -11.16 8.83 -9.29
C ALA A 6 -9.71 9.32 -9.44
N THR A 7 -9.33 10.36 -8.68
CA THR A 7 -7.95 10.86 -8.65
C THR A 7 -7.02 9.86 -7.99
N VAL A 8 -7.43 9.29 -6.84
CA VAL A 8 -6.61 8.30 -6.12
C VAL A 8 -6.40 7.04 -6.95
N ARG A 9 -7.43 6.55 -7.64
CA ARG A 9 -7.31 5.39 -8.55
C ARG A 9 -6.31 5.66 -9.67
N ARG A 10 -6.39 6.83 -10.31
CA ARG A 10 -5.40 7.22 -11.32
C ARG A 10 -3.97 7.25 -10.77
N LEU A 11 -3.76 7.77 -9.54
CA LEU A 11 -2.44 7.74 -8.90
C LEU A 11 -1.93 6.32 -8.60
N ILE A 12 -2.83 5.36 -8.39
CA ILE A 12 -2.50 3.93 -8.29
C ILE A 12 -2.08 3.40 -9.67
N ASP A 13 -2.92 3.63 -10.67
CA ASP A 13 -2.75 3.10 -12.02
C ASP A 13 -1.48 3.64 -12.70
N ASP A 14 -1.15 4.92 -12.47
CA ASP A 14 0.05 5.59 -12.99
C ASP A 14 1.33 5.29 -12.17
N GLY A 15 1.23 4.47 -11.12
CA GLY A 15 2.37 4.04 -10.29
C GLY A 15 2.90 5.09 -9.30
N TRP A 16 2.35 6.31 -9.29
CA TRP A 16 2.75 7.37 -8.36
C TRP A 16 2.59 6.93 -6.90
N LEU A 17 1.45 6.32 -6.58
CA LEU A 17 1.11 5.92 -5.22
C LEU A 17 2.06 4.85 -4.69
N LEU A 18 2.44 3.90 -5.54
CA LEU A 18 3.41 2.86 -5.19
C LEU A 18 4.79 3.48 -4.93
N ASN A 19 5.21 4.41 -5.77
CA ASN A 19 6.48 5.13 -5.56
C ASN A 19 6.48 5.95 -4.26
N ALA A 20 5.38 6.64 -3.95
CA ALA A 20 5.21 7.37 -2.70
C ALA A 20 5.26 6.44 -1.48
N PHE A 21 4.63 5.26 -1.56
CA PHE A 21 4.66 4.26 -0.48
C PHE A 21 6.08 3.79 -0.16
N PHE A 22 6.90 3.56 -1.18
CA PHE A 22 8.31 3.21 -1.02
C PHE A 22 9.23 4.44 -0.77
N HIS A 23 8.66 5.60 -0.45
CA HIS A 23 9.39 6.84 -0.17
C HIS A 23 10.32 7.27 -1.32
N GLY A 24 9.92 6.99 -2.57
CA GLY A 24 10.72 7.33 -3.74
C GLY A 24 12.03 6.54 -3.86
N ARG A 25 12.14 5.38 -3.20
CA ARG A 25 13.30 4.48 -3.33
C ARG A 25 13.10 3.54 -4.52
N PRO A 26 13.70 3.81 -5.70
CA PRO A 26 13.47 3.03 -6.91
C PRO A 26 14.02 1.60 -6.80
N ASP A 27 15.04 1.40 -5.97
CA ASP A 27 15.60 0.08 -5.66
C ASP A 27 14.61 -0.81 -4.89
N ALA A 28 13.69 -0.22 -4.12
CA ALA A 28 12.68 -1.00 -3.41
C ALA A 28 11.75 -1.75 -4.39
N LEU A 29 11.44 -1.15 -5.55
CA LEU A 29 10.62 -1.76 -6.59
C LEU A 29 11.32 -2.91 -7.32
N SER A 30 12.65 -2.98 -7.29
CA SER A 30 13.41 -4.02 -7.98
C SER A 30 13.30 -5.42 -7.35
N TYR A 31 12.74 -5.51 -6.14
CA TYR A 31 12.55 -6.75 -5.39
C TYR A 31 11.07 -7.17 -5.25
N VAL A 32 10.17 -6.54 -6.00
CA VAL A 32 8.73 -6.74 -5.88
C VAL A 32 8.09 -6.94 -7.24
N ASP A 33 7.31 -8.01 -7.37
CA ASP A 33 6.45 -8.22 -8.54
C ASP A 33 5.19 -7.37 -8.38
N VAL A 34 4.83 -6.58 -9.39
CA VAL A 34 3.74 -5.60 -9.31
C VAL A 34 2.58 -6.03 -10.21
N ASP A 35 1.41 -6.20 -9.61
CA ASP A 35 0.17 -6.60 -10.28
C ASP A 35 -0.81 -5.43 -10.22
N HIS A 36 -1.22 -4.93 -11.39
CA HIS A 36 -2.16 -3.81 -11.51
C HIS A 36 -3.53 -4.34 -11.91
N ALA A 37 -4.53 -3.99 -11.12
CA ALA A 37 -5.94 -4.03 -11.49
C ALA A 37 -6.54 -2.63 -11.26
N ASP A 38 -7.67 -2.31 -11.88
CA ASP A 38 -8.25 -0.96 -11.80
C ASP A 38 -8.39 -0.47 -10.35
N GLY A 39 -7.61 0.54 -9.96
CA GLY A 39 -7.63 1.11 -8.61
C GLY A 39 -7.03 0.22 -7.51
N VAL A 40 -6.27 -0.81 -7.88
CA VAL A 40 -5.56 -1.73 -6.98
C VAL A 40 -4.14 -1.98 -7.49
N VAL A 41 -3.16 -1.85 -6.61
CA VAL A 41 -1.78 -2.27 -6.89
C VAL A 41 -1.33 -3.29 -5.86
N GLY A 42 -0.95 -4.46 -6.34
CA GLY A 42 -0.31 -5.51 -5.55
C GLY A 42 1.21 -5.47 -5.72
N PHE A 43 1.95 -5.77 -4.67
CA PHE A 43 3.39 -5.95 -4.72
C PHE A 43 3.80 -7.15 -3.87
N GLN A 44 4.53 -8.10 -4.47
CA GLN A 44 5.00 -9.31 -3.78
C GLN A 44 6.50 -9.26 -3.47
N GLY A 45 6.85 -9.26 -2.18
CA GLY A 45 8.23 -9.36 -1.71
C GLY A 45 8.57 -10.78 -1.27
N HIS A 46 9.66 -11.32 -1.82
CA HIS A 46 10.19 -12.65 -1.45
C HIS A 46 9.14 -13.78 -1.58
N TRP A 47 9.31 -14.85 -0.81
CA TRP A 47 8.54 -16.10 -0.93
C TRP A 47 7.25 -16.14 -0.09
N TRP A 48 6.98 -15.12 0.74
CA TRP A 48 5.95 -15.21 1.78
C TRP A 48 5.03 -14.00 1.91
N TYR A 49 5.33 -12.87 1.24
CA TYR A 49 4.65 -11.61 1.49
C TYR A 49 4.08 -10.98 0.21
N ARG A 50 2.78 -10.64 0.22
CA ARG A 50 2.15 -9.78 -0.79
C ARG A 50 1.43 -8.63 -0.08
N GLY A 51 1.82 -7.40 -0.39
CA GLY A 51 1.10 -6.19 -0.01
C GLY A 51 0.15 -5.79 -1.13
N GLU A 52 -1.04 -5.31 -0.80
CA GLU A 52 -1.96 -4.71 -1.77
C GLU A 52 -2.49 -3.39 -1.25
N ILE A 53 -2.45 -2.37 -2.11
CA ILE A 53 -3.09 -1.08 -1.84
C ILE A 53 -4.28 -0.92 -2.79
N ALA A 54 -5.44 -0.62 -2.22
CA ALA A 54 -6.67 -0.42 -2.97
C ALA A 54 -7.38 0.86 -2.52
N ALA A 55 -8.05 1.54 -3.44
CA ALA A 55 -8.91 2.68 -3.16
C ALA A 55 -10.39 2.37 -3.42
N ALA A 56 -11.23 2.63 -2.42
CA ALA A 56 -12.67 2.43 -2.49
C ALA A 56 -13.43 3.63 -1.91
N GLU A 57 -14.71 3.75 -2.28
CA GLU A 57 -15.61 4.73 -1.66
C GLU A 57 -16.06 4.23 -0.28
N GLY A 58 -16.03 5.13 0.70
CA GLY A 58 -16.47 4.89 2.06
C GLY A 58 -17.96 5.18 2.26
N PRO A 59 -18.53 4.77 3.41
CA PRO A 59 -19.96 4.90 3.69
C PRO A 59 -20.52 6.33 3.68
N SER A 60 -19.65 7.34 3.79
CA SER A 60 -20.01 8.77 3.81
C SER A 60 -19.46 9.50 2.57
N GLY A 61 -19.16 8.77 1.48
CA GLY A 61 -18.61 9.32 0.24
C GLY A 61 -17.13 9.70 0.32
N GLN A 62 -16.46 9.44 1.44
CA GLN A 62 -15.03 9.67 1.59
C GLN A 62 -14.23 8.58 0.88
N THR A 63 -13.09 8.93 0.28
CA THR A 63 -12.18 7.90 -0.23
C THR A 63 -11.50 7.17 0.93
N ILE A 64 -11.48 5.84 0.85
CA ILE A 64 -10.80 4.93 1.78
C ILE A 64 -9.65 4.25 1.04
N LEU A 65 -8.43 4.46 1.54
CA LEU A 65 -7.26 3.71 1.12
C LEU A 65 -7.08 2.52 2.05
N THR A 66 -7.06 1.31 1.49
CA THR A 66 -6.87 0.08 2.25
C THR A 66 -5.52 -0.53 1.91
N TYR A 67 -4.72 -0.81 2.93
CA TYR A 67 -3.53 -1.64 2.79
C TYR A 67 -3.79 -3.03 3.35
N ARG A 68 -3.65 -4.06 2.52
CA ARG A 68 -3.79 -5.46 2.92
C ARG A 68 -2.44 -6.15 2.81
N VAL A 69 -2.19 -7.05 3.74
CA VAL A 69 -1.01 -7.91 3.75
C VAL A 69 -1.48 -9.36 3.72
N PHE A 70 -0.98 -10.10 2.74
CA PHE A 70 -1.28 -11.51 2.55
C PHE A 70 -0.03 -12.34 2.80
N ASN A 71 -0.21 -13.45 3.51
CA ASN A 71 0.79 -14.51 3.59
C ASN A 71 0.61 -15.42 2.36
N VAL A 72 1.55 -15.35 1.43
CA VAL A 72 1.55 -16.15 0.18
C VAL A 72 2.58 -17.29 0.23
N ALA A 73 3.09 -17.63 1.41
CA ALA A 73 4.06 -18.69 1.61
C ALA A 73 3.53 -20.06 1.14
N THR A 74 4.20 -20.66 0.15
CA THR A 74 3.88 -22.02 -0.33
C THR A 74 4.44 -23.13 0.57
N ARG A 75 5.45 -22.83 1.39
CA ARG A 75 6.05 -23.72 2.40
C ARG A 75 6.34 -22.93 3.67
N ALA A 76 6.35 -23.57 4.84
CA ALA A 76 6.68 -22.92 6.12
C ALA A 76 5.87 -21.64 6.44
N ALA A 77 4.61 -21.56 6.01
CA ALA A 77 3.72 -20.43 6.31
C ALA A 77 3.57 -20.14 7.82
N TRP A 78 3.79 -21.16 8.67
CA TRP A 78 3.83 -21.03 10.13
C TRP A 78 4.97 -20.14 10.65
N ALA A 79 6.06 -19.99 9.89
CA ALA A 79 7.20 -19.16 10.26
C ALA A 79 6.90 -17.66 10.10
N VAL A 80 5.92 -17.29 9.27
CA VAL A 80 5.53 -15.90 9.02
C VAL A 80 4.99 -15.20 10.27
N PRO A 81 3.97 -15.72 10.99
CA PRO A 81 3.53 -15.10 12.23
C PRO A 81 4.63 -15.14 13.31
N LEU A 82 5.54 -16.11 13.28
CA LEU A 82 6.70 -16.14 14.19
C LEU A 82 7.64 -14.97 13.91
N ALA A 83 8.00 -14.74 12.64
CA ALA A 83 8.78 -13.58 12.22
C ALA A 83 8.07 -12.27 12.58
N ASN A 84 6.77 -12.14 12.27
CA ASN A 84 5.97 -10.97 12.65
C ASN A 84 5.94 -10.70 14.16
N ARG A 85 5.86 -11.74 15.00
CA ARG A 85 5.89 -11.59 16.47
C ARG A 85 7.25 -11.15 17.00
N LEU A 86 8.34 -11.41 16.27
CA LEU A 86 9.66 -10.86 16.59
C LEU A 86 9.76 -9.37 16.24
N PHE A 87 8.90 -8.85 15.36
CA PHE A 87 8.82 -7.43 15.02
C PHE A 87 7.84 -6.67 15.93
N ILE A 88 8.21 -6.51 17.21
CA ILE A 88 7.50 -5.64 18.15
C ILE A 88 7.41 -4.23 17.55
N GLY A 89 6.20 -3.70 17.38
CA GLY A 89 5.96 -2.38 16.81
C GLY A 89 5.62 -2.35 15.32
N TYR A 90 5.65 -3.49 14.64
CA TYR A 90 5.30 -3.58 13.20
C TYR A 90 3.89 -3.06 12.90
N ASP A 91 2.88 -3.43 13.69
CA ASP A 91 1.51 -2.95 13.48
C ASP A 91 1.41 -1.41 13.53
N ARG A 92 2.09 -0.79 14.51
CA ARG A 92 2.16 0.68 14.60
C ARG A 92 2.86 1.27 13.39
N SER A 93 4.03 0.75 13.03
CA SER A 93 4.79 1.23 11.88
C SER A 93 4.01 1.14 10.56
N VAL A 94 3.24 0.06 10.37
CA VAL A 94 2.38 -0.09 9.19
C VAL A 94 1.24 0.92 9.22
N ARG A 95 0.56 1.11 10.35
CA ARG A 95 -0.51 2.12 10.47
C ARG A 95 0.00 3.53 10.23
N ASP A 96 1.15 3.87 10.80
CA ASP A 96 1.78 5.19 10.63
C ASP A 96 2.17 5.39 9.16
N GLY A 97 2.73 4.38 8.50
CA GLY A 97 3.08 4.42 7.08
C GLY A 97 1.86 4.60 6.16
N VAL A 98 0.77 3.88 6.42
CA VAL A 98 -0.48 4.03 5.64
C VAL A 98 -1.13 5.40 5.88
N THR A 99 -1.06 5.92 7.10
CA THR A 99 -1.54 7.27 7.43
C THR A 99 -0.73 8.33 6.70
N GLY A 100 0.60 8.24 6.76
CA GLY A 100 1.49 9.16 6.05
C GLY A 100 1.31 9.09 4.53
N LEU A 101 1.05 7.91 3.96
CA LEU A 101 0.71 7.79 2.55
C LEU A 101 -0.60 8.52 2.20
N ALA A 102 -1.63 8.36 3.03
CA ALA A 102 -2.90 9.05 2.81
C ALA A 102 -2.75 10.59 2.87
N GLU A 103 -1.92 11.08 3.80
CA GLU A 103 -1.57 12.50 3.91
C GLU A 103 -0.79 13.00 2.69
N ALA A 104 0.17 12.21 2.19
CA ALA A 104 0.94 12.54 0.99
C ALA A 104 0.05 12.64 -0.26
N VAL A 105 -0.95 11.76 -0.39
CA VAL A 105 -1.96 11.83 -1.46
C VAL A 105 -2.77 13.13 -1.35
N ASP A 106 -3.30 13.44 -0.16
CA ASP A 106 -4.08 14.67 0.05
C ASP A 106 -3.24 15.93 -0.26
N ALA A 107 -1.97 15.95 0.14
CA ALA A 107 -1.05 17.05 -0.14
C ALA A 107 -0.71 17.18 -1.64
N HIS A 108 -0.46 16.07 -2.33
CA HIS A 108 -0.17 16.06 -3.76
C HIS A 108 -1.34 16.61 -4.57
N VAL A 109 -2.56 16.14 -4.28
CA VAL A 109 -3.77 16.61 -4.98
C VAL A 109 -4.01 18.10 -4.71
N ALA A 110 -3.83 18.56 -3.47
CA ALA A 110 -3.99 19.96 -3.12
C ALA A 110 -2.97 20.89 -3.80
N GLY A 111 -1.76 20.40 -4.08
CA GLY A 111 -0.73 21.15 -4.81
C GLY A 111 -0.89 21.16 -6.33
N THR A 112 -1.73 20.27 -6.87
CA THR A 112 -2.04 20.20 -8.31
C THR A 112 -3.35 20.89 -8.72
N ALA A 113 -4.13 21.34 -7.74
CA ALA A 113 -5.38 22.08 -7.92
C ALA A 113 -5.13 23.59 -8.06
#